data_AF-A0A4W4G2K8-F1
#
_entry.id   AF-A0A4W4G2K8-F1
#
_cell.length_a   1.000
_cell.length_b   1.000
_cell.length_c   1.000
_cell.angle_alpha   90.00
_cell.angle_beta   90.00
_cell.angle_gamma   90.00
#
_symmetry.space_group_name_H-M   'P 1'
#
loop_
_entity.id
_entity.type
_entity.pdbx_description
1 polymer ?
#
loop_
_entity_poly.entity_id
_entity_poly.type
_entity_poly.pdbx_seq_one_letter_code
_entity_poly.pdbx_strand_id
1 'polypeptide(L)'
;MESDTNYQDGPPFSPDQSPVEEDEAPHPAGPSRMQSQYERIGGRAGSSFFQTLIHLLKGNIGTGLLGLPLAVKNAGLLIGPLSLLVMGIVAIHCMNILVKCSHHLSTKLGKPYLTYGEAVEYGMENVPCLQRHSVWGRHVVNLFLIITQLGFCCVYFVFLSENIKQVIEAANGTTLNCNTNETAEMVPSYDSRLYMLFILPFIIALVFTRSLKWLTPFSLFANLVMCASLVLIYYYCLTHIPFPIDLPKVGRAVDYPLFFGTAIFAFEGIGVVLPLENKMQKPQNFPMVLYLGMGIVTLLYISLGTIGYICFGMHIGGSITLNLPDCWMYQSVKLLYSFGIYITYALQFYVPAEILIPPAVSRVGARWELPVDLSIRTGLVLFTCVLAILIPELDLVISLVGSISSSALALIIPPLLQIFTFHTEGLSGWVVLKNLVISVFGLVGFVAGTYISIVEIISRSHSKHVDSYLQFM
;
A
#
# COMPACT_ATOMS: atom_id res chain seq x y z
N MET A 1 -14.88 -75.54 -45.23
CA MET A 1 -14.28 -75.94 -46.50
C MET A 1 -13.73 -74.67 -47.09
N GLU A 2 -12.40 -74.59 -47.20
CA GLU A 2 -11.57 -73.77 -48.12
C GLU A 2 -12.02 -72.33 -48.46
N SER A 3 -11.21 -71.34 -48.07
CA SER A 3 -10.29 -70.58 -48.96
C SER A 3 -11.06 -69.43 -49.68
N ASP A 4 -10.56 -68.23 -49.96
CA ASP A 4 -9.26 -67.78 -50.39
C ASP A 4 -9.04 -66.29 -50.10
N THR A 5 -7.76 -65.96 -49.96
CA THR A 5 -7.10 -64.65 -50.00
C THR A 5 -7.10 -63.97 -51.37
N ASN A 6 -7.19 -62.62 -51.41
CA ASN A 6 -6.39 -61.64 -52.20
C ASN A 6 -7.20 -60.34 -52.43
N TYR A 7 -6.67 -59.12 -52.62
CA TYR A 7 -5.32 -58.60 -52.90
C TYR A 7 -5.29 -57.08 -52.54
N GLN A 8 -4.13 -56.60 -52.07
CA GLN A 8 -3.48 -55.27 -52.22
C GLN A 8 -4.25 -53.94 -52.25
N ASP A 9 -3.80 -53.00 -51.41
CA ASP A 9 -2.88 -51.92 -51.86
C ASP A 9 -2.18 -51.23 -50.66
N GLY A 10 -0.87 -50.96 -50.80
CA GLY A 10 -0.08 -50.05 -49.95
C GLY A 10 0.81 -49.18 -50.86
N PRO A 11 1.93 -48.57 -50.42
CA PRO A 11 2.34 -47.99 -49.12
C PRO A 11 2.80 -46.50 -49.34
N PRO A 12 3.55 -45.80 -48.43
CA PRO A 12 4.99 -46.06 -48.23
C PRO A 12 5.56 -45.82 -46.80
N PHE A 13 6.54 -46.68 -46.47
CA PHE A 13 7.83 -46.45 -45.82
C PHE A 13 8.08 -45.24 -44.89
N SER A 14 8.52 -45.56 -43.67
CA SER A 14 9.31 -44.70 -42.77
C SER A 14 10.79 -45.08 -42.85
N PRO A 15 11.72 -44.10 -42.86
CA PRO A 15 13.12 -44.39 -42.49
C PRO A 15 13.77 -43.36 -41.55
N ASP A 16 14.59 -43.91 -40.62
CA ASP A 16 15.90 -43.45 -40.13
C ASP A 16 16.04 -42.08 -39.40
N GLN A 17 16.97 -41.80 -38.47
CA GLN A 17 17.95 -42.47 -37.59
C GLN A 17 18.64 -41.36 -36.75
N SER A 18 19.39 -41.76 -35.71
CA SER A 18 20.59 -41.14 -35.08
C SER A 18 20.47 -40.63 -33.62
N PRO A 19 21.57 -40.66 -32.82
CA PRO A 19 22.27 -41.87 -32.37
C PRO A 19 22.58 -41.92 -30.85
N VAL A 20 23.21 -43.03 -30.46
CA VAL A 20 23.60 -43.57 -29.13
C VAL A 20 24.76 -42.82 -28.45
N GLU A 21 24.77 -42.77 -27.11
CA GLU A 21 25.95 -42.79 -26.19
C GLU A 21 25.43 -43.22 -24.80
N GLU A 22 25.45 -44.52 -24.49
CA GLU A 22 26.40 -45.28 -23.65
C GLU A 22 26.26 -45.10 -22.12
N ASP A 23 25.91 -46.21 -21.46
CA ASP A 23 25.89 -46.45 -20.01
C ASP A 23 27.31 -46.41 -19.40
N GLU A 24 27.51 -45.63 -18.34
CA GLU A 24 28.64 -45.79 -17.43
C GLU A 24 28.17 -45.97 -15.98
N ALA A 25 28.73 -46.99 -15.32
CA ALA A 25 28.37 -47.49 -13.99
C ALA A 25 28.76 -46.55 -12.82
N PRO A 26 28.18 -46.71 -11.61
CA PRO A 26 28.33 -45.73 -10.53
C PRO A 26 29.65 -45.93 -9.74
N HIS A 27 30.46 -44.88 -9.63
CA HIS A 27 31.60 -44.79 -8.70
C HIS A 27 31.27 -43.96 -7.44
N PRO A 28 31.91 -44.26 -6.28
CA PRO A 28 31.37 -43.94 -4.96
C PRO A 28 31.62 -42.51 -4.46
N ALA A 29 30.79 -42.11 -3.49
CA ALA A 29 30.69 -40.79 -2.89
C ALA A 29 31.99 -40.26 -2.24
N GLY A 30 32.26 -38.97 -2.47
CA GLY A 30 33.15 -38.13 -1.67
C GLY A 30 32.39 -36.89 -1.15
N PRO A 31 32.66 -36.40 0.08
CA PRO A 31 31.83 -35.38 0.70
C PRO A 31 32.35 -33.98 0.39
N SER A 32 31.57 -33.13 -0.29
CA SER A 32 31.67 -31.69 -0.09
C SER A 32 30.57 -30.89 -0.79
N ARG A 33 29.98 -29.98 0.01
CA ARG A 33 29.30 -28.75 -0.38
C ARG A 33 27.80 -28.85 -0.70
N MET A 34 27.04 -29.10 0.37
CA MET A 34 25.60 -28.82 0.46
C MET A 34 25.38 -27.30 0.51
N GLN A 35 25.37 -26.66 -0.65
CA GLN A 35 24.81 -25.33 -0.85
C GLN A 35 23.62 -25.54 -1.79
N SER A 36 22.49 -25.95 -1.21
CA SER A 36 21.26 -26.23 -1.95
C SER A 36 20.85 -24.96 -2.71
N GLN A 37 21.01 -25.05 -4.01
CA GLN A 37 20.61 -24.08 -5.01
C GLN A 37 19.09 -23.90 -4.88
N TYR A 38 18.67 -22.68 -4.57
CA TYR A 38 17.27 -22.26 -4.52
C TYR A 38 16.71 -22.27 -5.94
N GLU A 39 16.42 -23.46 -6.47
CA GLU A 39 15.89 -23.63 -7.82
C GLU A 39 14.38 -23.87 -7.75
N ARG A 40 13.65 -22.85 -8.18
CA ARG A 40 12.19 -22.86 -8.24
C ARG A 40 11.75 -23.00 -9.69
N ILE A 41 10.84 -23.93 -9.93
CA ILE A 41 10.18 -24.16 -11.23
C ILE A 41 9.51 -22.86 -11.67
N GLY A 42 10.05 -22.23 -12.72
CA GLY A 42 9.63 -20.93 -13.24
C GLY A 42 10.76 -20.08 -13.83
N GLY A 43 11.80 -20.72 -14.39
CA GLY A 43 12.92 -20.02 -15.03
C GLY A 43 12.50 -19.30 -16.30
N ARG A 44 12.03 -18.04 -16.18
CA ARG A 44 12.08 -16.91 -17.15
C ARG A 44 11.08 -15.77 -16.87
N ALA A 45 10.18 -15.89 -15.88
CA ALA A 45 9.05 -14.95 -15.70
C ALA A 45 9.06 -14.12 -14.39
N GLY A 46 10.19 -14.01 -13.68
CA GLY A 46 10.30 -13.15 -12.49
C GLY A 46 10.56 -11.68 -12.83
N SER A 47 10.24 -10.76 -11.90
CA SER A 47 10.55 -9.33 -12.05
C SER A 47 12.05 -9.07 -11.90
N SER A 48 12.59 -8.16 -12.73
CA SER A 48 13.98 -7.69 -12.61
C SER A 48 14.19 -6.82 -11.37
N PHE A 49 15.44 -6.53 -11.02
CA PHE A 49 15.78 -5.61 -9.91
C PHE A 49 15.09 -4.26 -10.07
N PHE A 50 15.21 -3.65 -11.24
CA PHE A 50 14.64 -2.33 -11.53
C PHE A 50 13.11 -2.36 -11.57
N GLN A 51 12.51 -3.41 -12.13
CA GLN A 51 11.05 -3.58 -12.11
C GLN A 51 10.53 -3.72 -10.67
N THR A 52 11.20 -4.52 -9.85
CA THR A 52 10.84 -4.71 -8.44
C THR A 52 10.98 -3.41 -7.66
N LEU A 53 12.03 -2.63 -7.91
CA LEU A 53 12.21 -1.29 -7.35
C LEU A 53 11.05 -0.36 -7.72
N ILE A 54 10.67 -0.29 -9.00
CA ILE A 54 9.51 0.51 -9.45
C ILE A 54 8.23 0.04 -8.76
N HIS A 55 7.99 -1.26 -8.66
CA HIS A 55 6.82 -1.79 -7.97
C HIS A 55 6.80 -1.44 -6.48
N LEU A 56 7.96 -1.46 -5.82
CA LEU A 56 8.09 -1.06 -4.41
C LEU A 56 7.83 0.44 -4.23
N LEU A 57 8.43 1.28 -5.07
CA LEU A 57 8.20 2.74 -5.06
C LEU A 57 6.71 3.05 -5.29
N LYS A 58 6.12 2.45 -6.31
CA LYS A 58 4.70 2.59 -6.61
C LYS A 58 3.79 2.14 -5.47
N GLY A 59 4.15 1.06 -4.77
CA GLY A 59 3.38 0.57 -3.62
C GLY A 59 3.34 1.53 -2.44
N ASN A 60 4.31 2.45 -2.33
CA ASN A 60 4.41 3.41 -1.23
C ASN A 60 4.05 4.86 -1.69
N ILE A 61 4.24 5.21 -2.96
CA ILE A 61 3.92 6.55 -3.48
C ILE A 61 2.42 6.61 -3.84
N GLY A 62 1.61 7.12 -2.90
CA GLY A 62 0.18 7.33 -3.08
C GLY A 62 -0.32 8.56 -2.32
N THR A 63 -1.58 8.55 -1.89
CA THR A 63 -2.18 9.68 -1.14
C THR A 63 -1.50 9.97 0.20
N GLY A 64 -0.83 8.98 0.81
CA GLY A 64 -0.06 9.16 2.03
C GLY A 64 1.03 10.23 1.90
N LEU A 65 1.75 10.23 0.77
CA LEU A 65 2.76 11.25 0.44
C LEU A 65 2.14 12.66 0.43
N LEU A 66 0.94 12.81 -0.16
CA LEU A 66 0.29 14.12 -0.32
C LEU A 66 -0.22 14.70 1.00
N GLY A 67 -0.46 13.87 2.02
CA GLY A 67 -0.86 14.29 3.36
C GLY A 67 0.30 14.61 4.31
N LEU A 68 1.55 14.30 3.93
CA LEU A 68 2.72 14.53 4.79
C LEU A 68 2.99 15.99 5.14
N PRO A 69 2.73 17.00 4.28
CA PRO A 69 2.89 18.40 4.67
C PRO A 69 2.05 18.79 5.89
N LEU A 70 0.79 18.33 5.94
CA LEU A 70 -0.06 18.52 7.10
C LEU A 70 0.44 17.73 8.31
N ALA A 71 0.97 16.53 8.11
CA ALA A 71 1.61 15.78 9.19
C ALA A 71 2.78 16.58 9.78
N VAL A 72 3.66 17.14 8.95
CA VAL A 72 4.79 17.96 9.40
C VAL A 72 4.31 19.22 10.10
N LYS A 73 3.19 19.84 9.67
CA LYS A 73 2.53 20.92 10.44
C LYS A 73 2.16 20.48 11.86
N ASN A 74 1.59 19.28 12.02
CA ASN A 74 1.19 18.76 13.34
C ASN A 74 2.38 18.48 14.26
N ALA A 75 3.52 18.03 13.71
CA ALA A 75 4.73 17.75 14.48
C ALA A 75 5.66 18.97 14.67
N GLY A 76 5.62 19.94 13.74
CA GLY A 76 6.53 21.09 13.67
C GLY A 76 7.66 20.91 12.66
N LEU A 77 8.25 22.04 12.26
CA LEU A 77 9.22 22.10 11.15
C LEU A 77 10.54 21.35 11.42
N LEU A 78 10.94 21.18 12.70
CA LEU A 78 12.14 20.45 13.09
C LEU A 78 11.83 18.99 13.46
N ILE A 79 10.80 18.80 14.30
CA ILE A 79 10.44 17.46 14.81
C ILE A 79 9.82 16.60 13.71
N GLY A 80 9.00 17.16 12.83
CA GLY A 80 8.37 16.42 11.73
C GLY A 80 9.37 15.68 10.84
N PRO A 81 10.34 16.37 10.21
CA PRO A 81 11.35 15.73 9.35
C PRO A 81 12.22 14.72 10.08
N LEU A 82 12.63 15.03 11.32
CA LEU A 82 13.42 14.11 12.16
C LEU A 82 12.63 12.84 12.47
N SER A 83 11.36 12.98 12.86
CA SER A 83 10.48 11.86 13.12
C SER A 83 10.20 11.06 11.86
N LEU A 84 9.99 11.68 10.69
CA LEU A 84 9.84 10.96 9.41
C LEU A 84 11.08 10.11 9.09
N LEU A 85 12.29 10.64 9.35
CA LEU A 85 13.53 9.89 9.17
C LEU A 85 13.60 8.67 10.09
N VAL A 86 13.32 8.86 11.39
CA VAL A 86 13.32 7.77 12.38
C VAL A 86 12.28 6.71 12.00
N MET A 87 11.08 7.12 11.64
CA MET A 87 9.99 6.22 11.24
C MET A 87 10.32 5.45 9.97
N GLY A 88 10.95 6.10 8.98
CA GLY A 88 11.45 5.44 7.78
C GLY A 88 12.50 4.37 8.09
N ILE A 89 13.48 4.67 8.95
CA ILE A 89 14.50 3.71 9.39
C ILE A 89 13.85 2.50 10.08
N VAL A 90 12.90 2.75 11.00
CA VAL A 90 12.20 1.68 11.73
C VAL A 90 11.34 0.84 10.77
N ALA A 91 10.60 1.48 9.84
CA ALA A 91 9.78 0.77 8.86
C ALA A 91 10.63 -0.13 7.96
N ILE A 92 11.75 0.38 7.43
CA ILE A 92 12.72 -0.41 6.65
C ILE A 92 13.24 -1.59 7.45
N HIS A 93 13.57 -1.35 8.72
CA HIS A 93 14.05 -2.39 9.62
C HIS A 93 13.01 -3.50 9.81
N CYS A 94 11.75 -3.14 10.07
CA CYS A 94 10.65 -4.09 10.22
C CYS A 94 10.35 -4.88 8.94
N MET A 95 10.35 -4.22 7.77
CA MET A 95 10.19 -4.91 6.48
C MET A 95 11.32 -5.93 6.24
N ASN A 96 12.56 -5.57 6.56
CA ASN A 96 13.70 -6.47 6.45
C ASN A 96 13.63 -7.63 7.46
N ILE A 97 13.14 -7.39 8.68
CA ILE A 97 12.86 -8.44 9.65
C ILE A 97 11.85 -9.44 9.08
N LEU A 98 10.75 -8.94 8.51
CA LEU A 98 9.69 -9.78 7.96
C LEU A 98 10.23 -10.69 6.84
N VAL A 99 11.00 -10.13 5.90
CA VAL A 99 11.67 -10.88 4.83
C VAL A 99 12.57 -11.97 5.38
N LYS A 100 13.44 -11.64 6.36
CA LYS A 100 14.35 -12.61 6.97
C LYS A 100 13.61 -13.75 7.67
N CYS A 101 12.55 -13.44 8.42
CA CYS A 101 11.75 -14.45 9.10
C CYS A 101 11.02 -15.35 8.10
N SER A 102 10.43 -14.75 7.05
CA SER A 102 9.79 -15.48 5.96
C SER A 102 10.76 -16.44 5.28
N HIS A 103 11.94 -15.96 4.87
CA HIS A 103 12.96 -16.79 4.19
C HIS A 103 13.45 -17.95 5.08
N HIS A 104 13.71 -17.67 6.36
CA HIS A 104 14.12 -18.67 7.33
C HIS A 104 13.05 -19.76 7.50
N LEU A 105 11.80 -19.38 7.75
CA LEU A 105 10.67 -20.31 7.90
C LEU A 105 10.39 -21.08 6.61
N SER A 106 10.48 -20.43 5.45
CA SER A 106 10.30 -21.05 4.14
C SER A 106 11.31 -22.19 3.93
N THR A 107 12.57 -21.95 4.28
CA THR A 107 13.65 -22.95 4.20
C THR A 107 13.44 -24.08 5.20
N LYS A 108 13.08 -23.77 6.46
CA LYS A 108 12.83 -24.76 7.52
C LYS A 108 11.67 -25.69 7.17
N LEU A 109 10.62 -25.17 6.54
CA LEU A 109 9.40 -25.91 6.19
C LEU A 109 9.45 -26.58 4.81
N GLY A 110 10.51 -26.34 4.01
CA GLY A 110 10.56 -26.79 2.62
C GLY A 110 9.48 -26.15 1.73
N LYS A 111 8.90 -25.02 2.16
CA LYS A 111 7.93 -24.26 1.37
C LYS A 111 8.67 -23.29 0.47
N PRO A 112 8.15 -23.02 -0.73
CA PRO A 112 8.91 -22.20 -1.67
C PRO A 112 8.68 -20.68 -1.47
N TYR A 113 7.54 -20.27 -0.87
CA TYR A 113 7.29 -18.92 -0.36
C TYR A 113 6.31 -19.00 0.83
N LEU A 114 6.22 -17.92 1.59
CA LEU A 114 5.18 -17.69 2.61
C LEU A 114 4.49 -16.35 2.37
N THR A 115 3.19 -16.31 2.65
CA THR A 115 2.44 -15.05 2.84
C THR A 115 2.72 -14.46 4.22
N TYR A 116 2.36 -13.20 4.44
CA TYR A 116 2.58 -12.56 5.74
C TYR A 116 1.80 -13.28 6.86
N GLY A 117 0.54 -13.64 6.62
CA GLY A 117 -0.25 -14.39 7.60
C GLY A 117 0.36 -15.76 7.93
N GLU A 118 0.84 -16.50 6.92
CA GLU A 118 1.52 -17.79 7.13
C GLU A 118 2.85 -17.64 7.87
N ALA A 119 3.64 -16.59 7.58
CA ALA A 119 4.89 -16.34 8.29
C ALA A 119 4.64 -16.17 9.80
N VAL A 120 3.55 -15.49 10.18
CA VAL A 120 3.16 -15.33 11.60
C VAL A 120 2.66 -16.63 12.21
N GLU A 121 1.81 -17.38 11.52
CA GLU A 121 1.34 -18.70 11.97
C GLU A 121 2.53 -19.63 12.27
N TYR A 122 3.43 -19.82 11.30
CA TYR A 122 4.58 -20.68 11.47
C TYR A 122 5.62 -20.14 12.46
N GLY A 123 5.74 -18.80 12.57
CA GLY A 123 6.56 -18.18 13.61
C GLY A 123 6.05 -18.52 15.01
N MET A 124 4.73 -18.44 15.23
CA MET A 124 4.10 -18.76 16.51
C MET A 124 4.18 -20.24 16.88
N GLU A 125 4.22 -21.15 15.90
CA GLU A 125 4.39 -22.60 16.14
C GLU A 125 5.72 -22.96 16.80
N ASN A 126 6.77 -22.14 16.63
CA ASN A 126 8.06 -22.35 17.29
C ASN A 126 8.02 -22.08 18.81
N VAL A 127 6.94 -21.46 19.33
CA VAL A 127 6.78 -21.16 20.76
C VAL A 127 5.74 -22.09 21.37
N PRO A 128 6.10 -22.97 22.34
CA PRO A 128 5.18 -23.99 22.88
C PRO A 128 3.85 -23.43 23.41
N CYS A 129 3.87 -22.23 24.01
CA CYS A 129 2.67 -21.58 24.54
C CYS A 129 1.73 -21.06 23.43
N LEU A 130 2.28 -20.67 22.27
CA LEU A 130 1.52 -20.05 21.18
C LEU A 130 1.16 -21.05 20.08
N GLN A 131 1.81 -22.23 20.05
CA GLN A 131 1.59 -23.27 19.04
C GLN A 131 0.11 -23.66 18.87
N ARG A 132 -0.64 -23.80 19.98
CA ARG A 132 -2.06 -24.14 19.92
C ARG A 132 -2.94 -23.06 19.28
N HIS A 133 -2.46 -21.82 19.26
CA HIS A 133 -3.19 -20.65 18.77
C HIS A 133 -2.52 -20.01 17.52
N SER A 134 -1.58 -20.69 16.86
CA SER A 134 -0.83 -20.16 15.71
C SER A 134 -1.74 -19.68 14.58
N VAL A 135 -2.79 -20.45 14.30
CA VAL A 135 -3.81 -20.14 13.27
C VAL A 135 -4.48 -18.78 13.53
N TRP A 136 -4.66 -18.41 14.80
CA TRP A 136 -5.23 -17.11 15.16
C TRP A 136 -4.32 -15.96 14.73
N GLY A 137 -3.00 -16.13 14.81
CA GLY A 137 -2.02 -15.16 14.31
C GLY A 137 -2.20 -14.85 12.82
N ARG A 138 -2.39 -15.88 11.99
CA ARG A 138 -2.71 -15.68 10.56
C ARG A 138 -4.00 -14.89 10.38
N HIS A 139 -5.06 -15.23 11.12
CA HIS A 139 -6.33 -14.52 11.03
C HIS A 139 -6.21 -13.05 11.43
N VAL A 140 -5.45 -12.74 12.48
CA VAL A 140 -5.20 -11.37 12.93
C VAL A 140 -4.45 -10.57 11.87
N VAL A 141 -3.36 -11.10 11.30
CA VAL A 141 -2.60 -10.44 10.23
C VAL A 141 -3.49 -10.19 9.01
N ASN A 142 -4.24 -11.20 8.58
CA ASN A 142 -5.13 -11.07 7.42
C ASN A 142 -6.25 -10.05 7.68
N LEU A 143 -6.80 -10.01 8.89
CA LEU A 143 -7.79 -9.00 9.28
C LEU A 143 -7.20 -7.58 9.20
N PHE A 144 -6.02 -7.35 9.77
CA PHE A 144 -5.37 -6.05 9.69
C PHE A 144 -4.99 -5.69 8.25
N LEU A 145 -4.55 -6.64 7.42
CA LEU A 145 -4.31 -6.40 5.99
C LEU A 145 -5.60 -5.95 5.30
N ILE A 146 -6.73 -6.63 5.54
CA ILE A 146 -8.03 -6.23 4.99
C ILE A 146 -8.40 -4.81 5.46
N ILE A 147 -8.29 -4.53 6.76
CA ILE A 147 -8.62 -3.20 7.33
C ILE A 147 -7.75 -2.11 6.69
N THR A 148 -6.43 -2.30 6.59
CA THR A 148 -5.51 -1.34 5.98
C THR A 148 -5.88 -1.07 4.52
N GLN A 149 -6.12 -2.13 3.74
CA GLN A 149 -6.36 -2.01 2.30
C GLN A 149 -7.72 -1.36 2.00
N LEU A 150 -8.77 -1.75 2.73
CA LEU A 150 -10.07 -1.09 2.64
C LEU A 150 -10.00 0.35 3.17
N GLY A 151 -9.20 0.61 4.19
CA GLY A 151 -8.93 1.97 4.69
C GLY A 151 -8.32 2.87 3.63
N PHE A 152 -7.34 2.37 2.86
CA PHE A 152 -6.75 3.11 1.75
C PHE A 152 -7.78 3.38 0.64
N CYS A 153 -8.64 2.40 0.34
CA CYS A 153 -9.77 2.60 -0.56
C CYS A 153 -10.73 3.70 -0.07
N CYS A 154 -10.99 3.81 1.24
CA CYS A 154 -11.78 4.91 1.82
C CYS A 154 -11.09 6.27 1.60
N VAL A 155 -9.80 6.37 1.90
CA VAL A 155 -8.99 7.58 1.65
C VAL A 155 -9.04 8.00 0.19
N TYR A 156 -9.00 7.04 -0.75
CA TYR A 156 -9.09 7.33 -2.17
C TYR A 156 -10.45 7.89 -2.60
N PHE A 157 -11.56 7.41 -2.02
CA PHE A 157 -12.87 8.03 -2.25
C PHE A 157 -12.90 9.49 -1.81
N VAL A 158 -12.42 9.78 -0.60
CA VAL A 158 -12.36 11.15 -0.07
C VAL A 158 -11.48 12.01 -0.96
N PHE A 159 -10.26 11.55 -1.27
CA PHE A 159 -9.31 12.28 -2.11
C PHE A 159 -9.85 12.60 -3.50
N LEU A 160 -10.42 11.60 -4.22
CA LEU A 160 -11.01 11.84 -5.55
C LEU A 160 -12.15 12.85 -5.46
N SER A 161 -13.04 12.71 -4.46
CA SER A 161 -14.20 13.57 -4.32
C SER A 161 -13.82 15.03 -4.07
N GLU A 162 -12.85 15.29 -3.20
CA GLU A 162 -12.40 16.65 -2.88
C GLU A 162 -11.65 17.30 -4.05
N ASN A 163 -10.77 16.56 -4.72
CA ASN A 163 -10.04 17.12 -5.86
C ASN A 163 -10.98 17.40 -7.05
N ILE A 164 -11.92 16.50 -7.35
CA ILE A 164 -12.92 16.73 -8.41
C ILE A 164 -13.84 17.89 -8.02
N LYS A 165 -14.29 17.96 -6.77
CA LYS A 165 -15.11 19.07 -6.28
C LYS A 165 -14.43 20.42 -6.50
N GLN A 166 -13.17 20.55 -6.08
CA GLN A 166 -12.40 21.80 -6.26
C GLN A 166 -12.24 22.16 -7.74
N VAL A 167 -11.99 21.18 -8.61
CA VAL A 167 -11.88 21.43 -10.06
C VAL A 167 -13.19 21.99 -10.63
N ILE A 168 -14.35 21.46 -10.19
CA ILE A 168 -15.65 21.94 -10.64
C ILE A 168 -15.98 23.32 -10.06
N GLU A 169 -15.71 23.56 -8.76
CA GLU A 169 -15.92 24.86 -8.11
C GLU A 169 -15.12 25.98 -8.78
N ALA A 170 -13.90 25.66 -9.21
CA ALA A 170 -13.00 26.60 -9.84
C ALA A 170 -13.24 26.76 -11.36
N ALA A 171 -14.01 25.89 -12.02
CA ALA A 171 -14.08 25.82 -13.48
C ALA A 171 -14.52 27.13 -14.16
N ASN A 172 -15.43 27.89 -13.53
CA ASN A 172 -15.91 29.16 -14.09
C ASN A 172 -14.96 30.34 -13.81
N GLY A 173 -14.07 30.22 -12.82
CA GLY A 173 -13.11 31.25 -12.44
C GLY A 173 -11.65 30.92 -12.79
N THR A 174 -11.39 29.76 -13.38
CA THR A 174 -10.02 29.33 -13.75
C THR A 174 -9.45 30.18 -14.87
N THR A 175 -8.33 30.84 -14.57
CA THR A 175 -7.57 31.63 -15.54
C THR A 175 -6.35 30.87 -16.05
N LEU A 176 -5.77 31.34 -17.17
CA LEU A 176 -4.46 30.86 -17.67
C LEU A 176 -3.29 31.44 -16.87
N ASN A 177 -3.50 32.53 -16.12
CA ASN A 177 -2.47 33.21 -15.35
C ASN A 177 -2.39 32.66 -13.92
N CYS A 178 -1.36 31.86 -13.65
CA CYS A 178 -1.12 31.29 -12.32
C CYS A 178 -0.50 32.27 -11.30
N ASN A 179 -0.28 33.54 -11.68
CA ASN A 179 0.42 34.55 -10.87
C ASN A 179 -0.51 35.63 -10.26
N THR A 180 -1.76 35.68 -10.70
CA THR A 180 -2.74 36.69 -10.26
C THR A 180 -3.56 36.13 -9.12
N ASN A 181 -3.48 36.78 -7.94
CA ASN A 181 -4.35 36.58 -6.78
C ASN A 181 -5.77 37.12 -7.02
N GLU A 182 -6.36 36.85 -8.19
CA GLU A 182 -7.77 37.14 -8.38
C GLU A 182 -8.55 35.98 -7.79
N THR A 183 -9.30 36.27 -6.72
CA THR A 183 -10.23 35.36 -6.09
C THR A 183 -11.32 35.03 -7.11
N ALA A 184 -11.16 33.91 -7.80
CA ALA A 184 -12.22 33.30 -8.59
C ALA A 184 -13.46 33.19 -7.70
N GLU A 185 -14.60 33.76 -8.14
CA GLU A 185 -15.88 33.52 -7.48
C GLU A 185 -16.18 32.02 -7.55
N MET A 186 -15.96 31.32 -6.44
CA MET A 186 -16.26 29.89 -6.36
C MET A 186 -17.76 29.72 -6.47
N VAL A 187 -18.20 28.97 -7.48
CA VAL A 187 -19.61 28.61 -7.62
C VAL A 187 -19.98 27.70 -6.44
N PRO A 188 -21.07 27.97 -5.70
CA PRO A 188 -21.48 27.10 -4.61
C PRO A 188 -21.71 25.69 -5.13
N SER A 189 -20.85 24.77 -4.73
CA SER A 189 -20.91 23.37 -5.13
C SER A 189 -21.50 22.52 -4.03
N TYR A 190 -22.03 21.39 -4.48
CA TYR A 190 -22.63 20.36 -3.65
C TYR A 190 -21.62 19.77 -2.64
N ASP A 191 -22.14 19.21 -1.54
CA ASP A 191 -21.34 18.53 -0.52
C ASP A 191 -20.44 17.45 -1.15
N SER A 192 -19.23 17.25 -0.62
CA SER A 192 -18.24 16.28 -1.16
C SER A 192 -18.80 14.86 -1.22
N ARG A 193 -19.76 14.54 -0.34
CA ARG A 193 -20.50 13.27 -0.31
C ARG A 193 -21.24 12.96 -1.62
N LEU A 194 -21.79 13.96 -2.30
CA LEU A 194 -22.47 13.76 -3.59
C LEU A 194 -21.48 13.39 -4.70
N TYR A 195 -20.27 13.96 -4.66
CA TYR A 195 -19.18 13.57 -5.55
C TYR A 195 -18.75 12.12 -5.31
N MET A 196 -18.68 11.66 -4.05
CA MET A 196 -18.37 10.26 -3.74
C MET A 196 -19.41 9.30 -4.36
N LEU A 197 -20.71 9.64 -4.25
CA LEU A 197 -21.79 8.85 -4.86
C LEU A 197 -21.74 8.87 -6.39
N PHE A 198 -21.35 9.99 -6.99
CA PHE A 198 -21.16 10.09 -8.44
C PHE A 198 -19.99 9.22 -8.93
N ILE A 199 -18.89 9.14 -8.16
CA ILE A 199 -17.70 8.35 -8.51
C ILE A 199 -17.92 6.84 -8.30
N LEU A 200 -18.77 6.47 -7.35
CA LEU A 200 -19.09 5.08 -6.96
C LEU A 200 -19.34 4.12 -8.14
N PRO A 201 -20.24 4.38 -9.11
CA PRO A 201 -20.49 3.45 -10.22
C PRO A 201 -19.24 3.19 -11.07
N PHE A 202 -18.36 4.18 -11.24
CA PHE A 202 -17.11 4.03 -11.98
C PHE A 202 -16.11 3.14 -11.23
N ILE A 203 -16.00 3.30 -9.90
CA ILE A 203 -15.16 2.43 -9.06
C ILE A 203 -15.68 0.99 -9.06
N ILE A 204 -17.00 0.77 -9.00
CA ILE A 204 -17.59 -0.57 -9.10
C ILE A 204 -17.21 -1.21 -10.44
N ALA A 205 -17.38 -0.48 -11.54
CA ALA A 205 -17.00 -0.94 -12.87
C ALA A 205 -15.50 -1.28 -12.96
N LEU A 206 -14.64 -0.47 -12.32
CA LEU A 206 -13.20 -0.71 -12.28
C LEU A 206 -12.86 -2.02 -11.56
N VAL A 207 -13.45 -2.26 -10.39
CA VAL A 207 -13.19 -3.44 -9.55
C VAL A 207 -13.69 -4.76 -10.17
N PHE A 208 -14.65 -4.69 -11.10
CA PHE A 208 -15.05 -5.86 -11.90
C PHE A 208 -13.95 -6.36 -12.83
N THR A 209 -12.90 -5.56 -13.05
CA THR A 209 -11.71 -6.00 -13.77
C THR A 209 -10.92 -7.00 -12.92
N ARG A 210 -11.18 -8.29 -13.10
CA ARG A 210 -10.55 -9.38 -12.32
C ARG A 210 -9.10 -9.65 -12.71
N SER A 211 -8.69 -9.30 -13.93
CA SER A 211 -7.34 -9.57 -14.42
C SER A 211 -6.49 -8.31 -14.36
N LEU A 212 -5.53 -8.31 -13.43
CA LEU A 212 -4.53 -7.25 -13.29
C LEU A 212 -3.74 -7.00 -14.58
N LYS A 213 -3.66 -7.97 -15.49
CA LYS A 213 -2.94 -7.84 -16.78
C LYS A 213 -3.51 -6.69 -17.62
N TRP A 214 -4.83 -6.51 -17.63
CA TRP A 214 -5.48 -5.42 -18.36
C TRP A 214 -5.25 -4.06 -17.69
N LEU A 215 -5.07 -4.05 -16.37
CA LEU A 215 -4.83 -2.82 -15.60
C LEU A 215 -3.37 -2.36 -15.66
N THR A 216 -2.43 -3.26 -15.96
CA THR A 216 -0.98 -2.95 -16.04
C THR A 216 -0.63 -1.75 -16.95
N PRO A 217 -1.06 -1.68 -18.24
CA PRO A 217 -0.71 -0.55 -19.10
C PRO A 217 -1.29 0.78 -18.59
N PHE A 218 -2.56 0.77 -18.14
CA PHE A 218 -3.19 1.95 -17.54
C PHE A 218 -2.46 2.39 -16.27
N SER A 219 -2.02 1.44 -15.47
CA SER A 219 -1.29 1.74 -14.25
C SER A 219 0.09 2.31 -14.53
N LEU A 220 0.81 1.84 -15.55
CA LEU A 220 2.09 2.43 -15.97
C LEU A 220 1.89 3.89 -16.39
N PHE A 221 0.88 4.16 -17.21
CA PHE A 221 0.52 5.52 -17.63
C PHE A 221 0.12 6.40 -16.43
N ALA A 222 -0.73 5.90 -15.54
CA ALA A 222 -1.11 6.56 -14.30
C ALA A 222 0.10 6.97 -13.45
N ASN A 223 1.09 6.08 -13.27
CA ASN A 223 2.28 6.39 -12.48
C ASN A 223 3.13 7.48 -13.15
N LEU A 224 3.27 7.47 -14.48
CA LEU A 224 4.01 8.49 -15.22
C LEU A 224 3.36 9.87 -15.02
N VAL A 225 2.04 9.90 -15.12
CA VAL A 225 1.23 11.10 -14.93
C VAL A 225 1.26 11.61 -13.48
N MET A 226 1.21 10.72 -12.48
CA MET A 226 1.39 11.07 -11.07
C MET A 226 2.80 11.61 -10.79
N CYS A 227 3.83 11.04 -11.42
CA CYS A 227 5.21 11.53 -11.31
C CYS A 227 5.34 12.95 -11.88
N ALA A 228 4.80 13.19 -13.09
CA ALA A 228 4.78 14.54 -13.68
C ALA A 228 4.02 15.55 -12.79
N SER A 229 2.87 15.12 -12.24
CA SER A 229 2.08 15.93 -11.30
C SER A 229 2.87 16.27 -10.04
N LEU A 230 3.62 15.32 -9.50
CA LEU A 230 4.49 15.53 -8.34
C LEU A 230 5.62 16.53 -8.63
N VAL A 231 6.23 16.46 -9.82
CA VAL A 231 7.25 17.44 -10.26
C VAL A 231 6.66 18.86 -10.30
N LEU A 232 5.44 19.03 -10.80
CA LEU A 232 4.77 20.34 -10.84
C LEU A 232 4.42 20.86 -9.43
N ILE A 233 4.04 19.97 -8.51
CA ILE A 233 3.84 20.33 -7.09
C ILE A 233 5.14 20.83 -6.48
N TYR A 234 6.26 20.12 -6.70
CA TYR A 234 7.58 20.57 -6.25
C TYR A 234 7.96 21.92 -6.83
N TYR A 235 7.77 22.10 -8.14
CA TYR A 235 8.03 23.37 -8.81
C TYR A 235 7.26 24.53 -8.17
N TYR A 236 5.96 24.35 -7.89
CA TYR A 236 5.16 25.36 -7.21
C TYR A 236 5.71 25.68 -5.82
N CYS A 237 5.96 24.65 -5.01
CA CYS A 237 6.36 24.86 -3.62
C CYS A 237 7.74 25.50 -3.50
N LEU A 238 8.67 25.19 -4.40
CA LEU A 238 10.02 25.76 -4.41
C LEU A 238 10.05 27.22 -4.89
N THR A 239 9.07 27.63 -5.72
CA THR A 239 8.99 29.01 -6.24
C THR A 239 8.20 29.95 -5.33
N HIS A 240 7.34 29.40 -4.46
CA HIS A 240 6.46 30.18 -3.57
C HIS A 240 6.83 30.03 -2.09
N ILE A 241 8.12 29.85 -1.77
CA ILE A 241 8.59 29.83 -0.38
C ILE A 241 8.46 31.25 0.21
N PRO A 242 7.68 31.44 1.29
CA PRO A 242 7.58 32.74 1.95
C PRO A 242 8.88 33.06 2.68
N PHE A 243 9.35 34.31 2.56
CA PHE A 243 10.48 34.84 3.32
C PHE A 243 10.04 36.08 4.12
N PRO A 244 10.31 36.15 5.44
CA PRO A 244 10.99 35.15 6.28
C PRO A 244 10.13 33.91 6.60
N ILE A 245 10.78 32.77 6.87
CA ILE A 245 10.10 31.54 7.31
C ILE A 245 9.80 31.65 8.82
N ASP A 246 8.57 32.04 9.16
CA ASP A 246 8.10 32.13 10.55
C ASP A 246 7.10 31.00 10.85
N LEU A 247 7.63 29.78 11.08
CA LEU A 247 6.84 28.60 11.38
C LEU A 247 7.32 27.91 12.68
N PRO A 248 6.41 27.32 13.47
CA PRO A 248 6.78 26.58 14.67
C PRO A 248 7.78 25.45 14.39
N LYS A 249 8.95 25.50 15.06
CA LYS A 249 9.95 24.43 15.00
C LYS A 249 9.44 23.14 15.65
N VAL A 250 8.62 23.27 16.68
CA VAL A 250 8.02 22.17 17.44
C VAL A 250 6.50 22.39 17.45
N GLY A 251 5.75 21.40 17.00
CA GLY A 251 4.29 21.39 17.01
C GLY A 251 3.74 21.03 18.39
N ARG A 252 2.41 21.01 18.53
CA ARG A 252 1.78 20.67 19.81
C ARG A 252 1.89 19.17 20.05
N ALA A 253 2.26 18.78 21.26
CA ALA A 253 2.39 17.36 21.63
C ALA A 253 1.08 16.56 21.44
N VAL A 254 -0.07 17.21 21.57
CA VAL A 254 -1.40 16.62 21.37
C VAL A 254 -1.67 16.25 19.91
N ASP A 255 -1.05 16.93 18.95
CA ASP A 255 -1.24 16.67 17.51
C ASP A 255 -0.23 15.64 16.97
N TYR A 256 0.81 15.31 17.75
CA TYR A 256 1.84 14.35 17.34
C TYR A 256 1.27 12.95 17.02
N PRO A 257 0.26 12.42 17.72
CA PRO A 257 -0.39 11.17 17.33
C PRO A 257 -1.06 11.24 15.94
N LEU A 258 -1.57 12.41 15.53
CA LEU A 258 -2.09 12.59 14.16
C LEU A 258 -0.96 12.49 13.13
N PHE A 259 0.18 13.13 13.41
CA PHE A 259 1.40 12.99 12.60
C PHE A 259 1.85 11.53 12.53
N PHE A 260 1.91 10.82 13.66
CA PHE A 260 2.32 9.42 13.73
C PHE A 260 1.44 8.55 12.83
N GLY A 261 0.12 8.70 12.92
CA GLY A 261 -0.83 7.96 12.09
C GLY A 261 -0.58 8.21 10.60
N THR A 262 -0.48 9.47 10.18
CA THR A 262 -0.24 9.83 8.78
C THR A 262 1.14 9.36 8.28
N ALA A 263 2.17 9.44 9.11
CA ALA A 263 3.51 8.98 8.76
C ALA A 263 3.55 7.45 8.59
N ILE A 264 2.94 6.69 9.49
CA ILE A 264 2.87 5.23 9.38
C ILE A 264 2.00 4.80 8.22
N PHE A 265 0.88 5.49 7.97
CA PHE A 265 0.10 5.27 6.75
C PHE A 265 0.95 5.45 5.49
N ALA A 266 1.76 6.51 5.43
CA ALA A 266 2.63 6.76 4.28
C ALA A 266 3.70 5.66 4.13
N PHE A 267 4.36 5.26 5.22
CA PHE A 267 5.38 4.21 5.20
C PHE A 267 4.82 2.79 5.11
N GLU A 268 3.51 2.62 4.98
CA GLU A 268 2.89 1.31 4.92
C GLU A 268 3.02 0.68 3.53
N GLY A 269 4.16 0.03 3.31
CA GLY A 269 4.44 -0.83 2.17
C GLY A 269 4.53 -2.31 2.51
N ILE A 270 4.34 -2.70 3.78
CA ILE A 270 4.72 -4.04 4.25
C ILE A 270 3.93 -5.16 3.58
N GLY A 271 2.67 -4.91 3.22
CA GLY A 271 1.81 -5.87 2.53
C GLY A 271 2.29 -6.27 1.13
N VAL A 272 3.08 -5.43 0.46
CA VAL A 272 3.63 -5.72 -0.87
C VAL A 272 5.03 -6.30 -0.84
N VAL A 273 5.73 -6.23 0.30
CA VAL A 273 7.13 -6.66 0.44
C VAL A 273 7.32 -8.14 0.10
N LEU A 274 6.60 -9.04 0.77
CA LEU A 274 6.74 -10.48 0.53
C LEU A 274 6.28 -10.90 -0.88
N PRO A 275 5.11 -10.43 -1.39
CA PRO A 275 4.73 -10.73 -2.78
C PRO A 275 5.74 -10.26 -3.83
N LEU A 276 6.40 -9.11 -3.63
CA LEU A 276 7.43 -8.61 -4.54
C LEU A 276 8.70 -9.46 -4.47
N GLU A 277 9.18 -9.79 -3.28
CA GLU A 277 10.32 -10.69 -3.09
C GLU A 277 10.06 -12.04 -3.77
N ASN A 278 8.88 -12.62 -3.52
CA ASN A 278 8.49 -13.93 -4.05
C ASN A 278 8.43 -13.99 -5.58
N LYS A 279 8.27 -12.84 -6.26
CA LYS A 279 8.21 -12.72 -7.72
C LYS A 279 9.53 -12.29 -8.35
N MET A 280 10.54 -11.95 -7.56
CA MET A 280 11.83 -11.46 -8.06
C MET A 280 12.68 -12.60 -8.62
N GLN A 281 13.40 -12.37 -9.72
CA GLN A 281 14.29 -13.38 -10.33
C GLN A 281 15.42 -13.81 -9.38
N LYS A 282 15.94 -12.87 -8.58
CA LYS A 282 17.03 -13.07 -7.61
C LYS A 282 16.59 -12.53 -6.24
N PRO A 283 15.82 -13.30 -5.45
CA PRO A 283 15.30 -12.84 -4.16
C PRO A 283 16.40 -12.49 -3.16
N GLN A 284 17.62 -13.05 -3.30
CA GLN A 284 18.76 -12.71 -2.45
C GLN A 284 19.16 -11.23 -2.54
N ASN A 285 18.85 -10.58 -3.67
CA ASN A 285 19.11 -9.15 -3.88
C ASN A 285 17.96 -8.26 -3.39
N PHE A 286 16.86 -8.84 -2.92
CA PHE A 286 15.68 -8.09 -2.47
C PHE A 286 15.98 -7.11 -1.32
N PRO A 287 16.80 -7.43 -0.31
CA PRO A 287 17.17 -6.45 0.72
C PRO A 287 17.80 -5.18 0.13
N MET A 288 18.61 -5.30 -0.93
CA MET A 288 19.20 -4.14 -1.61
C MET A 288 18.13 -3.30 -2.31
N VAL A 289 17.16 -3.94 -2.97
CA VAL A 289 15.99 -3.24 -3.56
C VAL A 289 15.20 -2.53 -2.48
N LEU A 290 14.98 -3.19 -1.34
CA LEU A 290 14.23 -2.66 -0.20
C LEU A 290 14.90 -1.42 0.38
N TYR A 291 16.21 -1.48 0.70
CA TYR A 291 16.94 -0.33 1.25
C TYR A 291 16.99 0.84 0.26
N LEU A 292 17.26 0.57 -1.03
CA LEU A 292 17.30 1.61 -2.05
C LEU A 292 15.92 2.24 -2.26
N GLY A 293 14.88 1.43 -2.45
CA GLY A 293 13.53 1.90 -2.71
C GLY A 293 12.95 2.67 -1.54
N MET A 294 13.02 2.13 -0.33
CA MET A 294 12.50 2.81 0.85
C MET A 294 13.36 4.00 1.26
N GLY A 295 14.66 4.01 0.95
CA GLY A 295 15.51 5.20 1.09
C GLY A 295 15.05 6.35 0.20
N ILE A 296 14.74 6.06 -1.07
CA ILE A 296 14.14 7.05 -1.99
C ILE A 296 12.79 7.54 -1.48
N VAL A 297 11.92 6.64 -1.01
CA VAL A 297 10.61 6.98 -0.42
C VAL A 297 10.78 7.89 0.79
N THR A 298 11.68 7.54 1.71
CA THR A 298 11.96 8.34 2.93
C THR A 298 12.44 9.74 2.57
N LEU A 299 13.37 9.85 1.62
CA LEU A 299 13.87 11.14 1.14
C LEU A 299 12.72 11.98 0.56
N LEU A 300 11.91 11.39 -0.31
CA LEU A 300 10.76 12.04 -0.94
C LEU A 300 9.73 12.52 0.09
N TYR A 301 9.50 11.74 1.13
CA TYR A 301 8.55 12.03 2.20
C TYR A 301 9.03 13.21 3.06
N ILE A 302 10.30 13.18 3.46
CA ILE A 302 10.92 14.27 4.21
C ILE A 302 10.91 15.55 3.37
N SER A 303 11.35 15.49 2.11
CA SER A 303 11.43 16.68 1.27
C SER A 303 10.06 17.27 0.99
N LEU A 304 9.08 16.47 0.54
CA LEU A 304 7.74 16.99 0.23
C LEU A 304 7.02 17.47 1.49
N GLY A 305 7.10 16.72 2.59
CA GLY A 305 6.48 17.10 3.86
C GLY A 305 7.02 18.43 4.39
N THR A 306 8.34 18.61 4.35
CA THR A 306 8.98 19.85 4.83
C THR A 306 8.70 21.02 3.90
N ILE A 307 8.96 20.87 2.60
CA ILE A 307 8.82 21.94 1.61
C ILE A 307 7.35 22.36 1.48
N GLY A 308 6.42 21.39 1.49
CA GLY A 308 4.99 21.67 1.46
C GLY A 308 4.52 22.44 2.69
N TYR A 309 5.01 22.09 3.90
CA TYR A 309 4.66 22.85 5.10
C TYR A 309 5.26 24.27 5.07
N ILE A 310 6.49 24.43 4.59
CA ILE A 310 7.10 25.77 4.41
C ILE A 310 6.28 26.63 3.44
N CYS A 311 5.86 26.05 2.31
CA CYS A 311 5.13 26.78 1.26
C CYS A 311 3.74 27.24 1.73
N PHE A 312 2.97 26.38 2.39
CA PHE A 312 1.56 26.66 2.71
C PHE A 312 1.30 27.04 4.18
N GLY A 313 2.29 26.82 5.06
CA GLY A 313 2.23 27.16 6.47
C GLY A 313 0.98 26.61 7.16
N MET A 314 0.26 27.49 7.85
CA MET A 314 -0.94 27.11 8.63
C MET A 314 -2.15 26.76 7.77
N HIS A 315 -2.17 27.15 6.49
CA HIS A 315 -3.31 26.94 5.59
C HIS A 315 -3.28 25.61 4.86
N ILE A 316 -2.27 24.76 5.07
CA ILE A 316 -2.20 23.42 4.47
C ILE A 316 -3.43 22.59 4.85
N GLY A 317 -4.11 22.04 3.84
CA GLY A 317 -5.27 21.17 3.94
C GLY A 317 -4.88 19.69 4.08
N GLY A 318 -5.88 18.81 4.01
CA GLY A 318 -5.68 17.36 4.19
C GLY A 318 -4.76 16.70 3.16
N SER A 319 -4.59 17.33 2.00
CA SER A 319 -3.55 16.98 1.04
C SER A 319 -3.03 18.22 0.33
N ILE A 320 -1.76 18.18 -0.10
CA ILE A 320 -1.11 19.31 -0.76
C ILE A 320 -1.79 19.72 -2.08
N THR A 321 -2.47 18.80 -2.76
CA THR A 321 -3.18 19.11 -4.01
C THR A 321 -4.34 20.08 -3.79
N LEU A 322 -4.96 20.04 -2.61
CA LEU A 322 -6.09 20.92 -2.26
C LEU A 322 -5.68 22.37 -2.05
N ASN A 323 -4.39 22.63 -1.88
CA ASN A 323 -3.82 23.96 -1.68
C ASN A 323 -3.25 24.57 -2.97
N LEU A 324 -3.21 23.82 -4.07
CA LEU A 324 -2.72 24.34 -5.34
C LEU A 324 -3.69 25.40 -5.91
N PRO A 325 -3.16 26.46 -6.55
CA PRO A 325 -3.97 27.56 -7.05
C PRO A 325 -4.83 27.15 -8.23
N ASP A 326 -5.89 27.92 -8.46
CA ASP A 326 -6.95 27.58 -9.40
C ASP A 326 -6.66 28.00 -10.85
N CYS A 327 -5.47 27.69 -11.35
CA CYS A 327 -5.14 27.87 -12.77
C CYS A 327 -5.13 26.52 -13.51
N TRP A 328 -5.34 26.56 -14.82
CA TRP A 328 -5.47 25.34 -15.66
C TRP A 328 -4.33 24.33 -15.50
N MET A 329 -3.10 24.82 -15.27
CA MET A 329 -1.93 23.95 -15.05
C MET A 329 -2.09 23.09 -13.80
N TYR A 330 -2.50 23.68 -12.67
CA TYR A 330 -2.65 22.96 -11.41
C TYR A 330 -4.00 22.27 -11.28
N GLN A 331 -5.05 22.74 -11.95
CA GLN A 331 -6.27 21.94 -12.14
C GLN A 331 -5.98 20.65 -12.90
N SER A 332 -5.13 20.71 -13.92
CA SER A 332 -4.65 19.51 -14.62
C SER A 332 -3.90 18.59 -13.66
N VAL A 333 -3.05 19.11 -12.76
CA VAL A 333 -2.38 18.32 -11.71
C VAL A 333 -3.41 17.60 -10.82
N LYS A 334 -4.44 18.30 -10.32
CA LYS A 334 -5.51 17.70 -9.49
C LYS A 334 -6.21 16.55 -10.23
N LEU A 335 -6.59 16.73 -11.50
CA LEU A 335 -7.25 15.71 -12.32
C LEU A 335 -6.34 14.53 -12.66
N LEU A 336 -5.11 14.80 -13.09
CA LEU A 336 -4.12 13.80 -13.50
C LEU A 336 -3.70 12.91 -12.32
N TYR A 337 -3.49 13.51 -11.14
CA TYR A 337 -3.20 12.76 -9.93
C TYR A 337 -4.42 11.95 -9.47
N SER A 338 -5.64 12.52 -9.56
CA SER A 338 -6.89 11.82 -9.24
C SER A 338 -7.12 10.61 -10.15
N PHE A 339 -6.83 10.71 -11.45
CA PHE A 339 -6.85 9.58 -12.37
C PHE A 339 -5.84 8.50 -11.96
N GLY A 340 -4.65 8.89 -11.51
CA GLY A 340 -3.66 7.94 -11.00
C GLY A 340 -4.13 7.19 -9.75
N ILE A 341 -4.75 7.89 -8.81
CA ILE A 341 -5.35 7.29 -7.60
C ILE A 341 -6.55 6.41 -7.95
N TYR A 342 -7.37 6.80 -8.93
CA TYR A 342 -8.48 5.97 -9.44
C TYR A 342 -7.99 4.59 -9.90
N ILE A 343 -6.92 4.54 -10.70
CA ILE A 343 -6.34 3.26 -11.14
C ILE A 343 -5.69 2.51 -9.96
N THR A 344 -5.06 3.23 -9.03
CA THR A 344 -4.43 2.66 -7.83
C THR A 344 -5.46 2.03 -6.89
N TYR A 345 -6.70 2.52 -6.87
CA TYR A 345 -7.79 1.93 -6.11
C TYR A 345 -7.96 0.44 -6.40
N ALA A 346 -8.00 0.05 -7.67
CA ALA A 346 -8.18 -1.36 -8.04
C ALA A 346 -7.00 -2.24 -7.62
N LEU A 347 -5.78 -1.68 -7.57
CA LEU A 347 -4.60 -2.41 -7.10
C LEU A 347 -4.65 -2.66 -5.59
N GLN A 348 -5.06 -1.66 -4.82
CA GLN A 348 -5.18 -1.80 -3.37
C GLN A 348 -6.37 -2.69 -2.99
N PHE A 349 -7.48 -2.57 -3.72
CA PHE A 349 -8.65 -3.42 -3.54
C PHE A 349 -8.38 -4.90 -3.86
N TYR A 350 -7.39 -5.19 -4.71
CA TYR A 350 -7.04 -6.56 -5.09
C TYR A 350 -6.65 -7.42 -3.88
N VAL A 351 -5.93 -6.87 -2.90
CA VAL A 351 -5.47 -7.61 -1.71
C VAL A 351 -6.64 -8.14 -0.87
N PRO A 352 -7.60 -7.33 -0.38
CA PRO A 352 -8.73 -7.84 0.38
C PRO A 352 -9.62 -8.75 -0.49
N ALA A 353 -9.74 -8.48 -1.79
CA ALA A 353 -10.49 -9.35 -2.71
C ALA A 353 -9.89 -10.78 -2.77
N GLU A 354 -8.57 -10.91 -2.89
CA GLU A 354 -7.88 -12.21 -2.89
C GLU A 354 -7.97 -12.93 -1.53
N ILE A 355 -8.11 -12.19 -0.42
CA ILE A 355 -8.26 -12.79 0.92
C ILE A 355 -9.70 -13.26 1.17
N LEU A 356 -10.71 -12.46 0.82
CA LEU A 356 -12.12 -12.74 1.16
C LEU A 356 -12.86 -13.59 0.12
N ILE A 357 -12.60 -13.40 -1.17
CA ILE A 357 -13.43 -13.98 -2.23
C ILE A 357 -13.23 -15.49 -2.39
N PRO A 358 -11.99 -16.04 -2.47
CA PRO A 358 -11.82 -17.47 -2.73
C PRO A 358 -12.50 -18.39 -1.69
N PRO A 359 -12.41 -18.11 -0.36
CA PRO A 359 -13.14 -18.89 0.63
C PRO A 359 -14.66 -18.85 0.45
N ALA A 360 -15.23 -17.71 0.02
CA ALA A 360 -16.66 -17.57 -0.20
C ALA A 360 -17.12 -18.29 -1.47
N VAL A 361 -16.37 -18.15 -2.56
CA VAL A 361 -16.66 -18.81 -3.85
C VAL A 361 -16.52 -20.32 -3.75
N SER A 362 -15.55 -20.83 -2.97
CA SER A 362 -15.36 -22.28 -2.77
C SER A 362 -16.54 -23.00 -2.09
N ARG A 363 -17.45 -22.26 -1.44
CA ARG A 363 -18.62 -22.79 -0.74
C ARG A 363 -19.87 -22.87 -1.61
N VAL A 364 -19.84 -22.30 -2.82
CA VAL A 364 -20.99 -22.27 -3.73
C VAL A 364 -20.73 -23.12 -4.97
N GLY A 365 -21.80 -23.58 -5.62
CA GLY A 365 -21.68 -24.33 -6.87
C GLY A 365 -21.22 -23.45 -8.04
N ALA A 366 -20.66 -24.07 -9.08
CA ALA A 366 -20.08 -23.41 -10.26
C ALA A 366 -20.96 -22.31 -10.91
N ARG A 367 -22.29 -22.48 -10.88
CA ARG A 367 -23.25 -21.51 -11.43
C ARG A 367 -23.28 -20.17 -10.68
N TRP A 368 -22.91 -20.18 -9.40
CA TRP A 368 -22.97 -19.02 -8.50
C TRP A 368 -21.60 -18.37 -8.27
N GLU A 369 -20.51 -18.93 -8.79
CA GLU A 369 -19.15 -18.41 -8.57
C GLU A 369 -18.99 -16.95 -9.03
N LEU A 370 -19.41 -16.65 -10.27
CA LEU A 370 -19.31 -15.31 -10.82
C LEU A 370 -20.24 -14.31 -10.11
N PRO A 371 -21.55 -14.60 -9.91
CA PRO A 371 -22.42 -13.72 -9.14
C PRO A 371 -21.91 -13.43 -7.73
N VAL A 372 -21.40 -14.44 -7.02
CA VAL A 372 -20.89 -14.27 -5.64
C VAL A 372 -19.62 -13.44 -5.62
N ASP A 373 -18.66 -13.68 -6.52
CA ASP A 373 -17.45 -12.86 -6.65
C ASP A 373 -17.81 -11.38 -6.89
N LEU A 374 -18.67 -11.10 -7.87
CA LEU A 374 -19.08 -9.72 -8.20
C LEU A 374 -19.89 -9.07 -7.07
N SER A 375 -20.73 -9.84 -6.38
CA SER A 375 -21.52 -9.35 -5.24
C SER A 375 -20.62 -8.97 -4.06
N ILE A 376 -19.64 -9.80 -3.72
CA ILE A 376 -18.67 -9.49 -2.65
C ILE A 376 -17.84 -8.26 -3.02
N ARG A 377 -17.36 -8.18 -4.27
CA ARG A 377 -16.64 -7.01 -4.78
C ARG A 377 -17.45 -5.72 -4.62
N THR A 378 -18.70 -5.75 -5.08
CA THR A 378 -19.63 -4.62 -4.98
C THR A 378 -19.88 -4.26 -3.52
N GLY A 379 -20.16 -5.25 -2.66
CA GLY A 379 -20.41 -5.04 -1.24
C GLY A 379 -19.23 -4.40 -0.52
N LEU A 380 -17.99 -4.81 -0.82
CA LEU A 380 -16.79 -4.21 -0.26
C LEU A 380 -16.57 -2.75 -0.73
N VAL A 381 -16.85 -2.44 -2.00
CA VAL A 381 -16.78 -1.06 -2.52
C VAL A 381 -17.87 -0.18 -1.91
N LEU A 382 -19.08 -0.71 -1.74
CA LEU A 382 -20.16 0.01 -1.05
C LEU A 382 -19.79 0.29 0.40
N PHE A 383 -19.21 -0.70 1.08
CA PHE A 383 -18.73 -0.54 2.45
C PHE A 383 -17.69 0.57 2.58
N THR A 384 -16.67 0.61 1.72
CA THR A 384 -15.65 1.67 1.75
C THR A 384 -16.21 3.04 1.39
N CYS A 385 -17.18 3.12 0.46
CA CYS A 385 -17.88 4.35 0.14
C CYS A 385 -18.71 4.88 1.32
N VAL A 386 -19.44 4.02 2.03
CA VAL A 386 -20.20 4.40 3.24
C VAL A 386 -19.27 4.95 4.31
N LEU A 387 -18.12 4.30 4.57
CA LEU A 387 -17.14 4.81 5.53
C LEU A 387 -16.58 6.18 5.12
N ALA A 388 -16.29 6.40 3.83
CA ALA A 388 -15.84 7.69 3.32
C ALA A 388 -16.90 8.79 3.48
N ILE A 389 -18.19 8.47 3.30
CA ILE A 389 -19.29 9.42 3.50
C ILE A 389 -19.47 9.79 4.98
N LEU A 390 -19.27 8.82 5.89
CA LEU A 390 -19.37 9.02 7.33
C LEU A 390 -18.26 9.95 7.85
N ILE A 391 -17.04 9.83 7.32
CA ILE A 391 -15.88 10.62 7.75
C ILE A 391 -15.23 11.28 6.51
N PRO A 392 -15.83 12.35 5.97
CA PRO A 392 -15.32 13.04 4.78
C PRO A 392 -14.19 14.02 5.14
N GLU A 393 -13.23 13.56 5.94
CA GLU A 393 -12.06 14.33 6.41
C GLU A 393 -10.80 13.55 6.05
N LEU A 394 -10.16 13.95 4.94
CA LEU A 394 -9.06 13.19 4.35
C LEU A 394 -7.91 12.94 5.35
N ASP A 395 -7.51 13.96 6.09
CA ASP A 395 -6.42 13.91 7.07
C ASP A 395 -6.72 12.95 8.22
N LEU A 396 -7.95 12.98 8.74
CA LEU A 396 -8.36 12.15 9.87
C LEU A 396 -8.51 10.68 9.47
N VAL A 397 -9.04 10.40 8.27
CA VAL A 397 -9.13 9.01 7.77
C VAL A 397 -7.73 8.44 7.55
N ILE A 398 -6.82 9.20 6.95
CA ILE A 398 -5.42 8.80 6.76
C ILE A 398 -4.78 8.47 8.12
N SER A 399 -4.92 9.37 9.09
CA SER A 399 -4.33 9.18 10.42
C SER A 399 -4.94 8.00 11.19
N LEU A 400 -6.27 7.81 11.10
CA LEU A 400 -6.97 6.70 11.74
C LEU A 400 -6.54 5.34 11.17
N VAL A 401 -6.50 5.21 9.84
CA VAL A 401 -6.07 3.97 9.19
C VAL A 401 -4.61 3.67 9.52
N GLY A 402 -3.75 4.69 9.47
CA GLY A 402 -2.34 4.56 9.80
C GLY A 402 -2.08 4.16 11.26
N SER A 403 -2.80 4.78 12.18
CA SER A 403 -2.66 4.50 13.61
C SER A 403 -3.24 3.14 14.00
N ILE A 404 -4.38 2.72 13.46
CA ILE A 404 -4.95 1.40 13.78
C ILE A 404 -4.20 0.28 13.05
N SER A 405 -4.36 0.18 11.74
CA SER A 405 -4.05 -1.06 11.05
C SER A 405 -2.61 -1.10 10.54
N SER A 406 -2.10 0.02 10.05
CA SER A 406 -0.71 0.11 9.57
C SER A 406 0.30 0.04 10.72
N SER A 407 0.03 0.62 11.90
CA SER A 407 0.95 0.49 13.04
C SER A 407 1.06 -0.97 13.53
N ALA A 408 -0.05 -1.71 13.53
CA ALA A 408 -0.08 -3.12 13.89
C ALA A 408 0.78 -3.95 12.93
N LEU A 409 0.58 -3.76 11.62
CA LEU A 409 1.31 -4.50 10.58
C LEU A 409 2.77 -4.04 10.43
N ALA A 410 3.05 -2.74 10.44
CA ALA A 410 4.40 -2.24 10.17
C ALA A 410 5.33 -2.30 11.39
N LEU A 411 4.81 -2.05 12.59
CA LEU A 411 5.65 -1.84 13.78
C LEU A 411 5.46 -2.90 14.86
N ILE A 412 4.26 -3.43 15.07
CA ILE A 412 4.00 -4.35 16.17
C ILE A 412 4.33 -5.79 15.79
N ILE A 413 3.75 -6.28 14.69
CA ILE A 413 3.82 -7.70 14.31
C ILE A 413 5.22 -8.13 13.85
N PRO A 414 5.99 -7.39 13.02
CA PRO A 414 7.28 -7.87 12.53
C PRO A 414 8.33 -8.12 13.64
N PRO A 415 8.52 -7.22 14.64
CA PRO A 415 9.45 -7.49 15.73
C PRO A 415 9.01 -8.67 16.61
N LEU A 416 7.71 -8.83 16.86
CA LEU A 416 7.16 -10.00 17.57
C LEU A 416 7.40 -11.29 16.78
N LEU A 417 7.17 -11.26 15.47
CA LEU A 417 7.46 -12.38 14.57
C LEU A 417 8.93 -12.80 14.69
N GLN A 418 9.88 -11.86 14.71
CA GLN A 418 11.29 -12.21 14.89
C GLN A 418 11.57 -12.93 16.22
N ILE A 419 10.92 -12.49 17.30
CA ILE A 419 11.05 -13.14 18.60
C ILE A 419 10.50 -14.56 18.54
N PHE A 420 9.36 -14.78 17.90
CA PHE A 420 8.75 -16.10 17.79
C PHE A 420 9.54 -17.03 16.87
N THR A 421 9.95 -16.55 15.68
CA THR A 421 10.68 -17.34 14.69
C THR A 421 12.00 -17.89 15.25
N PHE A 422 12.79 -17.05 15.93
CA PHE A 422 14.12 -17.42 16.42
C PHE A 422 14.14 -17.83 17.91
N HIS A 423 12.97 -18.07 18.51
CA HIS A 423 12.86 -18.45 19.94
C HIS A 423 13.69 -19.70 20.29
N THR A 424 13.71 -20.70 19.40
CA THR A 424 14.42 -21.97 19.62
C THR A 424 15.92 -21.89 19.35
N GLU A 425 16.40 -20.82 18.70
CA GLU A 425 17.79 -20.69 18.25
C GLU A 425 18.65 -19.82 19.18
N GLY A 426 18.05 -19.27 20.23
CA GLY A 426 18.75 -18.42 21.21
C GLY A 426 18.98 -17.01 20.69
N LEU A 427 18.00 -16.12 20.90
CA LEU A 427 18.12 -14.70 20.58
C LEU A 427 18.97 -13.96 21.63
N SER A 428 19.85 -13.07 21.18
CA SER A 428 20.53 -12.13 22.07
C SER A 428 19.52 -11.21 22.76
N GLY A 429 19.70 -10.97 24.07
CA GLY A 429 18.82 -10.12 24.87
C GLY A 429 18.67 -8.70 24.29
N TRP A 430 19.70 -8.18 23.60
CA TRP A 430 19.64 -6.89 22.91
C TRP A 430 18.63 -6.88 21.76
N VAL A 431 18.55 -7.97 20.98
CA VAL A 431 17.60 -8.09 19.87
C VAL A 431 16.16 -8.13 20.40
N VAL A 432 15.95 -8.86 21.49
CA VAL A 432 14.65 -8.93 22.17
C VAL A 432 14.25 -7.55 22.71
N LEU A 433 15.14 -6.86 23.42
CA LEU A 433 14.88 -5.52 23.94
C LEU A 433 14.54 -4.53 22.82
N LYS A 434 15.35 -4.48 21.75
CA LYS A 434 15.10 -3.62 20.59
C LYS A 434 13.74 -3.92 19.94
N ASN A 435 13.39 -5.20 19.77
CA ASN A 435 12.10 -5.58 19.22
C ASN A 435 10.93 -5.18 20.11
N LEU A 436 11.06 -5.37 21.44
CA LEU A 436 10.05 -4.93 22.40
C LEU A 436 9.86 -3.41 22.39
N VAL A 437 10.94 -2.64 22.33
CA VAL A 437 10.87 -1.16 22.25
C VAL A 437 10.12 -0.72 20.98
N ILE A 438 10.42 -1.32 19.82
CA ILE A 438 9.72 -0.99 18.57
C ILE A 438 8.23 -1.36 18.65
N SER A 439 7.90 -2.56 19.15
CA SER A 439 6.51 -2.99 19.29
C SER A 439 5.73 -2.13 20.30
N VAL A 440 6.34 -1.73 21.42
CA VAL A 440 5.72 -0.84 22.41
C VAL A 440 5.50 0.55 21.83
N PHE A 441 6.48 1.09 21.08
CA PHE A 441 6.32 2.36 20.38
C PHE A 441 5.16 2.29 19.37
N GLY A 442 5.06 1.20 18.59
CA GLY A 442 3.92 0.94 17.71
C GLY A 442 2.59 0.88 18.46
N LEU A 443 2.54 0.21 19.62
CA LEU A 443 1.34 0.09 20.45
C LEU A 443 0.91 1.43 21.06
N VAL A 444 1.85 2.24 21.53
CA VAL A 444 1.56 3.59 22.04
C VAL A 444 0.99 4.45 20.92
N GLY A 445 1.61 4.42 19.74
CA GLY A 445 1.11 5.12 18.56
C GLY A 445 -0.25 4.62 18.08
N PHE A 446 -0.51 3.31 18.19
CA PHE A 446 -1.82 2.70 17.94
C PHE A 446 -2.88 3.32 18.85
N VAL A 447 -2.68 3.25 20.17
CA VAL A 447 -3.66 3.71 21.15
C VAL A 447 -3.85 5.23 21.08
N ALA A 448 -2.75 6.00 21.12
CA ALA A 448 -2.81 7.45 21.12
C ALA A 448 -3.33 7.99 19.78
N GLY A 449 -2.86 7.46 18.65
CA GLY A 449 -3.28 7.88 17.31
C GLY A 449 -4.75 7.60 17.06
N THR A 450 -5.23 6.41 17.46
CA THR A 450 -6.65 6.05 17.36
C THR A 450 -7.51 6.97 18.22
N TYR A 451 -7.11 7.19 19.47
CA TYR A 451 -7.85 8.04 20.40
C TYR A 451 -7.96 9.47 19.88
N ILE A 452 -6.84 10.11 19.51
CA ILE A 452 -6.84 11.49 19.03
C ILE A 452 -7.60 11.61 17.71
N SER A 453 -7.44 10.66 16.78
CA SER A 453 -8.18 10.68 15.51
C SER A 453 -9.68 10.62 15.75
N ILE A 454 -10.16 9.74 16.63
CA ILE A 454 -11.60 9.61 16.94
C ILE A 454 -12.13 10.87 17.63
N VAL A 455 -11.40 11.41 18.61
CA VAL A 455 -11.79 12.65 19.30
C VAL A 455 -11.93 13.81 18.31
N GLU A 456 -10.97 13.95 17.39
CA GLU A 456 -11.00 15.01 16.39
C GLU A 456 -12.13 14.81 15.37
N ILE A 457 -12.42 13.56 14.95
CA ILE A 457 -13.57 13.24 14.09
C ILE A 457 -14.88 13.68 14.76
N ILE A 458 -15.07 13.34 16.04
CA ILE A 458 -16.29 13.70 16.79
C ILE A 458 -16.39 15.22 16.94
N SER A 459 -15.29 15.88 17.29
CA SER A 459 -15.21 17.33 17.46
C SER A 459 -15.60 18.08 16.18
N ARG A 460 -14.97 17.74 15.04
CA ARG A 460 -15.27 18.37 13.74
C ARG A 460 -16.68 18.07 13.26
N SER A 461 -17.18 16.85 13.47
CA SER A 461 -18.55 16.49 13.11
C SER A 461 -19.58 17.32 13.89
N HIS A 462 -19.34 17.55 15.18
CA HIS A 462 -20.22 18.39 16.00
C HIS A 462 -20.20 19.85 15.53
N SER A 463 -19.04 20.42 15.22
CA SER A 463 -18.92 21.80 14.71
C SER A 463 -19.72 22.00 13.43
N LYS A 464 -19.57 21.10 12.44
CA LYS A 464 -20.32 21.18 11.17
C LYS A 464 -21.83 21.14 11.36
N HIS A 465 -22.31 20.34 12.33
CA HIS A 465 -23.73 20.30 12.66
C HIS A 465 -24.20 21.64 13.23
N VAL A 466 -23.47 22.22 14.17
CA VAL A 466 -23.82 23.53 14.76
C VAL A 466 -23.82 24.64 13.71
N ASP A 467 -22.80 24.70 12.84
CA ASP A 467 -22.70 25.70 11.78
C ASP A 467 -23.87 25.59 10.78
N SER A 468 -24.26 24.36 10.44
CA SER A 468 -25.44 24.12 9.59
C SER A 468 -26.71 24.64 10.24
N TYR A 469 -26.93 24.35 11.53
CA TYR A 469 -28.08 24.86 12.28
C TYR A 469 -28.13 26.39 12.34
N LEU A 470 -26.97 27.05 12.48
CA LEU A 470 -26.87 28.50 12.50
C LEU A 470 -27.10 29.14 11.12
N GLN A 471 -26.81 28.45 10.01
CA GLN A 471 -27.13 28.92 8.66
C GLN A 471 -28.61 28.79 8.29
N PHE A 472 -29.35 27.87 8.94
CA PHE A 472 -30.79 27.68 8.71
C PHE A 472 -31.68 28.59 9.58
N MET A 473 -31.09 29.30 10.56
CA MET A 473 -31.77 30.22 11.46
C MET A 473 -31.49 31.66 11.03
#